data_AF-A0A971FLX7-F1
#
_entry.id   AF-A0A971FLX7-F1
#
_cell.length_a   1.000
_cell.length_b   1.000
_cell.length_c   1.000
_cell.angle_alpha   90.00
_cell.angle_beta   90.00
_cell.angle_gamma   90.00
#
_symmetry.space_group_name_H-M   'P 1'
#
loop_
_entity.id
_entity.type
_entity.pdbx_description
1 polymer ?
#
loop_
_entity_poly.entity_id
_entity_poly.type
_entity_poly.pdbx_seq_one_letter_code
_entity_poly.pdbx_strand_id
1 'polypeptide(L)'
;MSRAAWALFPTLLVFGCTPEKTARPLESPIGHAVYVWQRLWTGEVRNALQLAAPPMDHFWVLAGELERSETQWKHVPVAVDWNALAETGKDAWCIFRIHEGGIGSEGWPEEVFARMADACLAEAHGAGMHLRGVQVDYDCPTEQLAAYGKWLRGVSDHLQGTALSITASWRPI
;
A
#
# COMPACT_ATOMS: atom_id res chain seq x y z
N MET A 1 32.67 -82.19 1.77
CA MET A 1 33.82 -81.48 2.36
C MET A 1 33.99 -80.18 1.61
N SER A 2 33.98 -79.08 2.36
CA SER A 2 33.69 -77.71 1.95
C SER A 2 34.93 -76.98 1.40
N ARG A 3 34.77 -76.15 0.36
CA ARG A 3 35.68 -75.05 0.04
C ARG A 3 34.86 -73.80 -0.21
N ALA A 4 34.86 -72.91 0.78
CA ALA A 4 34.28 -71.60 0.73
C ALA A 4 35.13 -70.69 -0.18
N ALA A 5 34.50 -70.05 -1.16
CA ALA A 5 35.07 -68.93 -1.89
C ALA A 5 34.33 -67.67 -1.42
N TRP A 6 35.00 -66.83 -0.65
CA TRP A 6 34.49 -65.52 -0.25
C TRP A 6 34.64 -64.58 -1.44
N ALA A 7 33.52 -64.21 -2.07
CA ALA A 7 33.49 -63.08 -2.99
C ALA A 7 33.17 -61.82 -2.18
N LEU A 8 34.16 -60.95 -2.02
CA LEU A 8 33.97 -59.59 -1.52
C LEU A 8 33.22 -58.79 -2.60
N PHE A 9 31.96 -58.42 -2.31
CA PHE A 9 31.22 -57.44 -3.10
C PHE A 9 31.71 -56.04 -2.72
N PRO A 10 32.18 -55.20 -3.67
CA PRO A 10 32.41 -53.81 -3.37
C PRO A 10 31.05 -53.10 -3.33
N THR A 11 30.68 -52.57 -2.16
CA THR A 11 29.54 -51.67 -2.02
C THR A 11 29.85 -50.38 -2.75
N LEU A 12 29.26 -50.20 -3.93
CA LEU A 12 29.32 -48.95 -4.69
C LEU A 12 28.41 -47.93 -3.99
N LEU A 13 29.00 -47.00 -3.23
CA LEU A 13 28.29 -45.84 -2.69
C LEU A 13 27.98 -44.86 -3.83
N VAL A 14 26.75 -44.95 -4.35
CA VAL A 14 26.22 -43.95 -5.28
C VAL A 14 25.84 -42.72 -4.44
N PHE A 15 26.68 -41.68 -4.50
CA PHE A 15 26.30 -40.34 -4.04
C PHE A 15 25.22 -39.82 -4.98
N GLY A 16 23.96 -39.96 -4.58
CA GLY A 16 22.84 -39.28 -5.24
C GLY A 16 22.97 -37.78 -5.00
N CYS A 17 23.17 -37.01 -6.07
CA CYS A 17 22.87 -35.59 -6.06
C CYS A 17 21.37 -35.45 -5.78
N THR A 18 21.00 -35.04 -4.57
CA THR A 18 19.67 -34.50 -4.32
C THR A 18 19.48 -33.30 -5.25
N PRO A 19 18.45 -33.27 -6.10
CA PRO A 19 18.12 -32.06 -6.82
C PRO A 19 17.85 -30.99 -5.77
N GLU A 20 18.68 -29.94 -5.79
CA GLU A 20 18.47 -28.72 -5.04
C GLU A 20 17.03 -28.27 -5.32
N LYS A 21 16.27 -27.91 -4.27
CA LYS A 21 14.92 -27.38 -4.41
C LYS A 21 14.97 -26.23 -5.42
N THR A 22 14.61 -26.50 -6.67
CA THR A 22 14.41 -25.47 -7.68
C THR A 22 13.42 -24.49 -7.09
N ALA A 23 13.87 -23.26 -6.85
CA ALA A 23 13.02 -22.17 -6.41
C ALA A 23 11.79 -22.17 -7.33
N ARG A 24 10.60 -22.25 -6.74
CA ARG A 24 9.36 -22.10 -7.51
C ARG A 24 9.46 -20.77 -8.27
N PRO A 25 9.22 -20.74 -9.59
CA PRO A 25 9.09 -19.48 -10.27
C PRO A 25 7.96 -18.71 -9.59
N LEU A 26 8.21 -17.46 -9.21
CA LEU A 26 7.18 -16.53 -8.75
C LEU A 26 6.30 -16.19 -9.95
N GLU A 27 5.37 -17.09 -10.32
CA GLU A 27 4.42 -16.87 -11.41
C GLU A 27 3.15 -16.13 -10.95
N SER A 28 3.26 -15.27 -9.94
CA SER A 28 2.21 -14.27 -9.73
C SER A 28 2.49 -13.12 -10.69
N PRO A 29 1.58 -12.79 -11.62
CA PRO A 29 1.71 -11.57 -12.42
C PRO A 29 1.98 -10.38 -11.50
N ILE A 30 2.90 -9.49 -11.91
CA ILE A 30 3.15 -8.26 -11.17
C ILE A 30 1.84 -7.47 -11.16
N GLY A 31 1.34 -7.19 -9.96
CA GLY A 31 0.11 -6.42 -9.85
C GLY A 31 0.28 -5.00 -10.37
N HIS A 32 -0.70 -4.50 -11.11
CA HIS A 32 -0.69 -3.16 -11.69
C HIS A 32 -1.67 -2.25 -10.95
N ALA A 33 -1.23 -1.05 -10.60
CA ALA A 33 -2.08 -0.03 -10.00
C ALA A 33 -1.70 1.35 -10.52
N VAL A 34 -2.66 2.26 -10.51
CA VAL A 34 -2.46 3.64 -10.97
C VAL A 34 -3.02 4.64 -9.97
N TYR A 35 -2.33 5.77 -9.88
CA TYR A 35 -2.76 6.90 -9.06
C TYR A 35 -3.80 7.75 -9.79
N VAL A 36 -4.87 8.09 -9.08
CA VAL A 36 -5.92 9.01 -9.49
C VAL A 36 -5.76 10.28 -8.67
N TRP A 37 -4.94 11.20 -9.20
CA TRP A 37 -4.53 12.42 -8.52
C TRP A 37 -5.38 13.63 -8.93
N GLN A 38 -6.69 13.53 -8.73
CA GLN A 38 -7.65 14.55 -9.18
C GLN A 38 -8.41 15.15 -7.99
N ARG A 39 -8.40 16.48 -7.91
CA ARG A 39 -9.21 17.24 -6.93
C ARG A 39 -10.64 17.49 -7.42
N LEU A 40 -10.82 17.50 -8.73
CA LEU A 40 -12.11 17.73 -9.39
C LEU A 40 -12.48 16.52 -10.24
N TRP A 41 -13.67 15.99 -10.01
CA TRP A 41 -14.16 14.78 -10.66
C TRP A 41 -15.10 15.12 -11.82
N THR A 42 -14.51 15.34 -13.00
CA THR A 42 -15.23 15.65 -14.24
C THR A 42 -15.62 14.38 -15.02
N GLY A 43 -16.40 14.54 -16.10
CA GLY A 43 -16.75 13.41 -16.98
C GLY A 43 -15.51 12.77 -17.62
N GLU A 44 -14.49 13.56 -17.93
CA GLU A 44 -13.22 13.09 -18.48
C GLU A 44 -12.45 12.22 -17.48
N VAL A 45 -12.46 12.56 -16.19
CA VAL A 45 -11.86 11.73 -15.14
C VAL A 45 -12.58 10.38 -15.05
N ARG A 46 -13.92 10.38 -15.06
CA ARG A 46 -14.73 9.14 -15.05
C ARG A 46 -14.43 8.27 -16.27
N ASN A 47 -14.38 8.86 -17.46
CA ASN A 47 -14.05 8.15 -18.68
C ASN A 47 -12.63 7.57 -18.66
N ALA A 48 -11.66 8.32 -18.14
CA ALA A 48 -10.28 7.85 -18.00
C ALA A 48 -10.18 6.65 -17.04
N LEU A 49 -10.95 6.65 -15.94
CA LEU A 49 -11.01 5.50 -15.04
C LEU A 49 -11.50 4.24 -15.74
N GLN A 50 -12.62 4.33 -16.46
CA GLN A 50 -13.18 3.19 -17.18
C GLN A 50 -12.23 2.64 -18.24
N LEU A 51 -11.50 3.52 -18.95
CA LEU A 51 -10.51 3.12 -19.92
C LEU A 51 -9.27 2.45 -19.27
N ALA A 52 -8.82 2.96 -18.13
CA ALA A 52 -7.63 2.47 -17.43
C ALA A 52 -7.89 1.21 -16.60
N ALA A 53 -9.13 0.93 -16.20
CA ALA A 53 -9.47 -0.15 -15.28
C ALA A 53 -9.08 -1.58 -15.73
N PRO A 54 -9.29 -2.02 -16.99
CA PRO A 54 -9.14 -3.43 -17.34
C PRO A 54 -7.80 -4.07 -16.95
N PRO A 55 -6.63 -3.45 -17.22
CA PRO A 55 -5.33 -4.01 -16.82
C PRO A 55 -4.94 -3.75 -15.35
N MET A 56 -5.70 -2.95 -14.58
CA MET A 56 -5.34 -2.57 -13.22
C MET A 56 -5.98 -3.51 -12.19
N ASP A 57 -5.27 -3.77 -11.09
CA ASP A 57 -5.80 -4.51 -9.94
C ASP A 57 -6.55 -3.59 -8.97
N HIS A 58 -6.11 -2.34 -8.86
CA HIS A 58 -6.68 -1.33 -7.97
C HIS A 58 -6.23 0.09 -8.35
N PHE A 59 -6.87 1.07 -7.72
CA PHE A 59 -6.52 2.48 -7.81
C PHE A 59 -5.94 3.02 -6.49
N TRP A 60 -5.05 3.99 -6.57
CA TRP A 60 -4.63 4.83 -5.45
C TRP A 60 -5.28 6.21 -5.64
N VAL A 61 -6.21 6.61 -4.77
CA VAL A 61 -7.05 7.78 -5.02
C VAL A 61 -6.76 8.88 -4.01
N LEU A 62 -6.44 10.09 -4.49
CA LEU A 62 -6.32 11.25 -3.60
C LEU A 62 -7.68 11.55 -2.96
N ALA A 63 -7.75 11.38 -1.64
CA ALA A 63 -8.96 11.59 -0.85
C ALA A 63 -8.92 12.86 0.00
N GLY A 64 -7.72 13.35 0.31
CA GLY A 64 -7.58 14.58 1.06
C GLY A 64 -6.14 15.04 1.18
N GLU A 65 -5.97 16.29 1.58
CA GLU A 65 -4.68 16.93 1.78
C GLU A 65 -4.61 17.56 3.17
N LEU A 66 -3.43 17.50 3.78
CA LEU A 66 -3.13 18.15 5.05
C LEU A 66 -2.22 19.33 4.76
N GLU A 67 -2.80 20.53 4.87
CA GLU A 67 -2.13 21.78 4.59
C GLU A 67 -1.89 22.56 5.89
N ARG A 68 -0.78 23.30 5.97
CA ARG A 68 -0.54 24.24 7.07
C ARG A 68 -1.11 25.61 6.72
N SER A 69 -2.09 26.06 7.49
CA SER A 69 -2.47 27.48 7.56
C SER A 69 -1.50 28.22 8.50
N GLU A 70 -1.59 29.56 8.57
CA GLU A 70 -0.66 30.43 9.32
C GLU A 70 -0.40 29.96 10.76
N THR A 71 -1.38 29.35 11.42
CA THR A 71 -1.28 28.93 12.83
C THR A 71 -1.75 27.51 13.11
N GLN A 72 -2.38 26.83 12.14
CA GLN A 72 -2.98 25.52 12.38
C GLN A 72 -2.92 24.66 11.12
N TRP A 73 -2.84 23.36 11.32
CA TRP A 73 -3.08 22.43 10.23
C TRP A 73 -4.56 22.38 9.87
N LYS A 74 -4.82 22.18 8.59
CA LYS A 74 -6.16 22.02 8.05
C LYS A 74 -6.22 20.79 7.13
N HIS A 75 -7.25 19.98 7.33
CA HIS A 75 -7.64 18.98 6.36
C HIS A 75 -8.44 19.63 5.22
N VAL A 76 -8.01 19.39 4.00
CA VAL A 76 -8.67 19.77 2.76
C VAL A 76 -9.21 18.49 2.11
N PRO A 77 -10.49 18.14 2.31
CA PRO A 77 -11.07 16.93 1.72
C PRO A 77 -11.20 17.09 0.20
N VAL A 78 -11.00 16.00 -0.53
CA VAL A 78 -11.33 15.90 -1.95
C VAL A 78 -12.70 15.23 -2.08
N ALA A 79 -13.60 15.86 -2.83
CA ALA A 79 -14.91 15.27 -3.15
C ALA A 79 -14.73 14.18 -4.22
N VAL A 80 -14.35 12.98 -3.78
CA VAL A 80 -14.12 11.82 -4.65
C VAL A 80 -15.46 11.27 -5.16
N ASP A 81 -15.53 10.95 -6.45
CA ASP A 81 -16.68 10.24 -7.00
C ASP A 81 -16.53 8.73 -6.80
N TRP A 82 -16.90 8.27 -5.61
CA TRP A 82 -16.81 6.86 -5.23
C TRP A 82 -17.70 5.95 -6.06
N ASN A 83 -18.83 6.45 -6.57
CA ASN A 83 -19.70 5.67 -7.46
C ASN A 83 -18.99 5.38 -8.79
N ALA A 84 -18.36 6.39 -9.39
CA ALA A 84 -17.59 6.21 -10.62
C ALA A 84 -16.41 5.23 -10.46
N LEU A 85 -15.78 5.20 -9.28
CA LEU A 85 -14.77 4.20 -8.95
C LEU A 85 -15.38 2.80 -8.80
N ALA A 86 -16.48 2.66 -8.07
CA ALA A 86 -17.16 1.38 -7.87
C ALA A 86 -17.62 0.76 -9.20
N GLU A 87 -18.08 1.57 -10.15
CA GLU A 87 -18.46 1.15 -11.51
C GLU A 87 -17.30 0.50 -12.29
N THR A 88 -16.04 0.78 -11.95
CA THR A 88 -14.89 0.11 -12.58
C THR A 88 -14.74 -1.36 -12.17
N GLY A 89 -15.37 -1.76 -11.06
CA GLY A 89 -15.23 -3.09 -10.45
C GLY A 89 -13.84 -3.36 -9.85
N LYS A 90 -13.01 -2.33 -9.67
CA LYS A 90 -11.67 -2.46 -9.04
C LYS A 90 -11.71 -1.92 -7.62
N ASP A 91 -10.86 -2.47 -6.76
CA ASP A 91 -10.67 -1.91 -5.42
C ASP A 91 -9.87 -0.59 -5.48
N ALA A 92 -9.83 0.16 -4.37
CA ALA A 92 -8.99 1.34 -4.27
C ALA A 92 -8.34 1.51 -2.88
N TRP A 93 -7.43 2.47 -2.78
CA TRP A 93 -6.88 3.00 -1.53
C TRP A 93 -7.21 4.49 -1.42
N CYS A 94 -7.59 4.97 -0.22
CA CYS A 94 -7.65 6.41 0.04
C CYS A 94 -6.24 6.94 0.35
N ILE A 95 -5.80 7.98 -0.35
CA ILE A 95 -4.52 8.64 -0.10
C ILE A 95 -4.77 9.98 0.58
N PHE A 96 -4.00 10.25 1.64
CA PHE A 96 -3.93 11.54 2.28
C PHE A 96 -2.52 12.13 2.09
N ARG A 97 -2.43 13.24 1.35
CA ARG A 97 -1.17 13.94 1.14
C ARG A 97 -0.86 14.85 2.32
N ILE A 98 0.33 14.74 2.89
CA ILE A 98 0.82 15.65 3.92
C ILE A 98 1.79 16.64 3.26
N HIS A 99 1.48 17.94 3.37
CA HIS A 99 2.39 19.00 2.93
C HIS A 99 3.50 19.26 3.99
N GLU A 100 4.54 20.00 3.61
CA GLU A 100 5.76 20.19 4.41
C GLU A 100 5.49 20.56 5.87
N GLY A 101 6.18 19.90 6.81
CA GLY A 101 6.11 20.18 8.24
C GLY A 101 5.02 19.42 9.02
N GLY A 102 4.26 18.54 8.38
CA GLY A 102 3.08 17.86 8.96
C GLY A 102 3.31 16.91 10.13
N ILE A 103 4.55 16.69 10.54
CA ILE A 103 4.93 15.69 11.55
C ILE A 103 5.81 16.35 12.63
N GLY A 104 5.66 15.92 13.89
CA GLY A 104 6.40 16.46 15.04
C GLY A 104 5.50 16.99 16.15
N SER A 105 6.05 17.77 17.08
CA SER A 105 5.31 18.30 18.24
C SER A 105 4.20 19.29 17.87
N GLU A 106 4.33 19.96 16.72
CA GLU A 106 3.29 20.79 16.13
C GLU A 106 2.67 20.14 14.89
N GLY A 107 2.92 18.84 14.68
CA GLY A 107 2.42 18.08 13.54
C GLY A 107 0.95 17.70 13.68
N TRP A 108 0.44 17.00 12.68
CA TRP A 108 -0.93 16.52 12.65
C TRP A 108 -1.15 15.42 13.71
N PRO A 109 -2.19 15.49 14.56
CA PRO A 109 -2.43 14.43 15.54
C PRO A 109 -2.87 13.11 14.89
N GLU A 110 -2.36 12.00 15.41
CA GLU A 110 -2.57 10.64 14.89
C GLU A 110 -4.08 10.29 14.87
N GLU A 111 -4.80 10.64 15.94
CA GLU A 111 -6.23 10.41 16.08
C GLU A 111 -7.07 11.26 15.14
N VAL A 112 -6.57 12.42 14.72
CA VAL A 112 -7.27 13.28 13.74
C VAL A 112 -7.14 12.67 12.36
N PHE A 113 -5.95 12.16 12.00
CA PHE A 113 -5.76 11.42 10.75
C PHE A 113 -6.67 10.20 10.67
N ALA A 114 -6.71 9.39 11.73
CA ALA A 114 -7.55 8.20 11.79
C ALA A 114 -9.04 8.51 11.58
N ARG A 115 -9.56 9.58 12.23
CA ARG A 115 -10.96 10.00 11.99
C ARG A 115 -11.25 10.42 10.55
N MET A 116 -10.28 11.03 9.87
CA MET A 116 -10.43 11.37 8.45
C MET A 116 -10.42 10.13 7.56
N ALA A 117 -9.52 9.19 7.85
CA ALA A 117 -9.48 7.90 7.19
C ALA A 117 -10.80 7.15 7.35
N ASP A 118 -11.33 7.06 8.58
CA ASP A 118 -12.63 6.43 8.87
C ASP A 118 -13.77 7.09 8.11
N ALA A 119 -13.78 8.42 7.99
CA ALA A 119 -14.77 9.14 7.21
C ALA A 119 -14.68 8.79 5.71
N CYS A 120 -13.47 8.71 5.14
CA CYS A 120 -13.24 8.27 3.75
C CYS A 120 -13.73 6.83 3.53
N LEU A 121 -13.39 5.93 4.46
CA LEU A 121 -13.81 4.53 4.42
C LEU A 121 -15.33 4.39 4.45
N ALA A 122 -15.99 5.16 5.32
CA ALA A 122 -17.45 5.15 5.44
C ALA A 122 -18.14 5.72 4.19
N GLU A 123 -17.62 6.81 3.62
CA GLU A 123 -18.16 7.43 2.40
C GLU A 123 -18.04 6.47 1.20
N ALA A 124 -16.85 5.90 0.99
CA ALA A 124 -16.59 4.94 -0.07
C ALA A 124 -17.47 3.68 0.08
N HIS A 125 -17.55 3.11 1.28
CA HIS A 125 -18.41 1.96 1.55
C HIS A 125 -19.89 2.27 1.27
N GLY A 126 -20.36 3.47 1.61
CA GLY A 126 -21.72 3.93 1.30
C GLY A 126 -22.03 3.99 -0.19
N ALA A 127 -21.01 4.20 -1.03
CA ALA A 127 -21.10 4.17 -2.50
C ALA A 127 -20.83 2.77 -3.11
N GLY A 128 -20.71 1.73 -2.28
CA GLY A 128 -20.42 0.36 -2.74
C GLY A 128 -18.95 0.14 -3.17
N MET A 129 -18.06 1.08 -2.85
CA MET A 129 -16.64 0.98 -3.14
C MET A 129 -15.92 0.19 -2.05
N HIS A 130 -15.12 -0.80 -2.45
CA HIS A 130 -14.25 -1.54 -1.54
C HIS A 130 -12.86 -0.89 -1.48
N LEU A 131 -12.47 -0.45 -0.29
CA LEU A 131 -11.15 0.10 -0.04
C LEU A 131 -10.24 -0.92 0.64
N ARG A 132 -9.04 -1.10 0.08
CA ARG A 132 -7.99 -1.98 0.63
C ARG A 132 -7.34 -1.41 1.89
N GLY A 133 -7.41 -0.08 2.05
CA GLY A 133 -6.81 0.63 3.17
C GLY A 133 -6.58 2.10 2.85
N VAL A 134 -5.71 2.72 3.64
CA VAL A 134 -5.31 4.12 3.49
C VAL A 134 -3.82 4.26 3.27
N GLN A 135 -3.42 5.30 2.54
CA GLN A 135 -2.04 5.65 2.27
C GLN A 135 -1.71 7.03 2.83
N VAL A 136 -0.56 7.15 3.46
CA VAL A 136 0.06 8.44 3.78
C VAL A 136 1.06 8.78 2.68
N ASP A 137 0.77 9.82 1.91
CA ASP A 137 1.71 10.39 0.94
C ASP A 137 2.44 11.56 1.59
N TYR A 138 3.64 11.31 2.11
CA TYR A 138 4.45 12.32 2.77
C TYR A 138 5.93 12.16 2.42
N ASP A 139 6.49 13.17 1.76
CA ASP A 139 7.93 13.30 1.55
C ASP A 139 8.60 13.78 2.86
N CYS A 140 8.71 12.85 3.82
CA CYS A 140 9.28 13.13 5.14
C CYS A 140 10.75 13.56 5.03
N PRO A 141 11.12 14.74 5.58
CA PRO A 141 12.52 15.13 5.70
C PRO A 141 13.32 14.10 6.50
N THR A 142 14.56 13.82 6.08
CA THR A 142 15.42 12.81 6.74
C THR A 142 15.55 13.02 8.25
N GLU A 143 15.63 14.27 8.70
CA GLU A 143 15.71 14.65 10.11
C GLU A 143 14.45 14.30 10.93
N GLN A 144 13.30 14.11 10.27
CA GLN A 144 12.01 13.80 10.90
C GLN A 144 11.64 12.32 10.84
N LEU A 145 12.44 11.46 10.20
CA LEU A 145 12.10 10.04 10.02
C LEU A 145 11.79 9.31 11.33
N ALA A 146 12.49 9.65 12.42
CA ALA A 146 12.22 9.06 13.73
C ALA A 146 10.84 9.46 14.29
N ALA A 147 10.49 10.75 14.16
CA ALA A 147 9.18 11.26 14.56
C ALA A 147 8.06 10.69 13.67
N TYR A 148 8.29 10.62 12.36
CA TYR A 148 7.36 10.03 11.40
C TYR A 148 7.11 8.55 11.67
N GLY A 149 8.15 7.78 11.95
CA GLY A 149 8.00 6.37 12.32
C GLY A 149 7.22 6.16 13.63
N LYS A 150 7.34 7.07 14.60
CA LYS A 150 6.50 7.06 15.82
C LYS A 150 5.05 7.37 15.49
N TRP A 151 4.83 8.43 14.71
CA TRP A 151 3.51 8.86 14.28
C TRP A 151 2.75 7.78 13.49
N LEU A 152 3.43 7.13 12.53
CA LEU A 152 2.85 6.03 11.74
C LEU A 152 2.40 4.85 12.61
N ARG A 153 3.12 4.53 13.69
CA ARG A 153 2.70 3.49 14.63
C ARG A 153 1.41 3.87 15.34
N GLY A 154 1.33 5.10 15.85
CA GLY A 154 0.12 5.56 16.52
C GLY A 154 -1.09 5.67 15.58
N VAL A 155 -0.89 6.13 14.34
CA VAL A 155 -1.91 6.06 13.29
C VAL A 155 -2.36 4.62 13.06
N SER A 156 -1.42 3.68 12.91
CA SER A 156 -1.74 2.26 12.73
C SER A 156 -2.55 1.69 13.90
N ASP A 157 -2.25 2.09 15.14
CA ASP A 157 -3.00 1.68 16.33
C ASP A 157 -4.44 2.23 16.32
N HIS A 158 -4.61 3.48 15.87
CA HIS A 158 -5.92 4.11 15.74
C HIS A 158 -6.79 3.56 14.60
N LEU A 159 -6.18 3.03 13.53
CA LEU A 159 -6.87 2.50 12.34
C LEU A 159 -7.51 1.12 12.53
N GLN A 160 -7.34 0.48 13.71
CA GLN A 160 -8.04 -0.73 14.15
C GLN A 160 -8.10 -1.89 13.11
N GLY A 161 -7.00 -2.12 12.39
CA GLY A 161 -6.89 -3.20 11.41
C GLY A 161 -7.12 -2.78 9.95
N THR A 162 -7.49 -1.53 9.69
CA THR A 162 -7.38 -0.95 8.34
C THR A 162 -5.93 -0.96 7.91
N ALA A 163 -5.65 -1.46 6.69
CA ALA A 163 -4.29 -1.49 6.18
C ALA A 163 -3.75 -0.06 5.97
N LEU A 164 -2.50 0.16 6.40
CA LEU A 164 -1.78 1.42 6.25
C LEU A 164 -0.63 1.24 5.26
N SER A 165 -0.58 2.07 4.23
CA SER A 165 0.52 2.18 3.27
C SER A 165 1.20 3.54 3.40
N ILE A 166 2.44 3.64 2.95
CA ILE A 166 3.18 4.91 2.85
C ILE A 166 3.81 5.06 1.47
N THR A 167 4.00 6.30 1.03
CA THR A 167 4.98 6.62 0.00
C THR A 167 6.36 6.73 0.64
N ALA A 168 7.37 6.14 0.01
CA ALA A 168 8.77 6.31 0.40
C ALA A 168 9.57 6.77 -0.82
N SER A 169 10.14 7.96 -0.73
CA SER A 169 11.05 8.48 -1.72
C SER A 169 12.49 8.34 -1.22
N TRP A 170 13.40 7.95 -2.11
CA TRP A 170 14.83 7.89 -1.84
C TRP A 170 15.52 8.98 -2.64
N ARG A 171 16.36 9.77 -1.96
CA ARG A 171 17.29 10.71 -2.60
C ARG A 171 18.72 10.30 -2.27
N PRO A 172 19.61 10.10 -3.26
CA PRO A 172 21.03 9.90 -2.99
C PRO A 172 21.61 11.14 -2.32
N ILE A 173 22.46 10.92 -1.31
CA ILE A 173 23.21 11.94 -0.57
C ILE A 173 24.50 12.29 -1.34
#